data_AF-A0A1Z4C1Z3-F1
#
_entry.id   AF-A0A1Z4C1Z3-F1
#
_cell.length_a   1.000
_cell.length_b   1.000
_cell.length_c   1.000
_cell.angle_alpha   90.00
_cell.angle_beta   90.00
_cell.angle_gamma   90.00
#
_symmetry.space_group_name_H-M   'P 1'
#
loop_
_entity.id
_entity.type
_entity.pdbx_description
1 polymer ?
#
loop_
_entity_poly.entity_id
_entity_poly.type
_entity_poly.pdbx_seq_one_letter_code
_entity_poly.pdbx_strand_id
1 'polypeptide(L)'
;MTDDELKQLVASLAIAQRETAKQFQETDRRFQETDQQLKELGRQADKRTKETDKQLKELGKQIGGLGKKFGSFTEGLALPSMTKILRQRFNMEVVSPSVRVSKNGVELEIDVLAYANSQINAAYVVEVKSHLREEAISQLQNTLSKFKSLFPEHKDKTVYGIIAAVDMTEALKQRVLNAGFYVARIHDDTFSLETPADFTATPF
;
A
#
# COMPACT_ATOMS: atom_id res chain seq x y z
N MET A 1 -12.27 -77.21 -43.42
CA MET A 1 -13.46 -76.42 -43.04
C MET A 1 -14.61 -76.86 -43.91
N THR A 2 -15.73 -77.21 -43.30
CA THR A 2 -16.98 -77.51 -44.02
C THR A 2 -17.77 -76.21 -44.29
N ASP A 3 -18.65 -76.21 -45.29
CA ASP A 3 -19.47 -75.03 -45.62
C ASP A 3 -20.33 -74.56 -44.43
N ASP A 4 -20.72 -75.47 -43.54
CA ASP A 4 -21.49 -75.13 -42.34
C ASP A 4 -20.64 -74.45 -41.26
N GLU A 5 -19.36 -74.83 -41.10
CA GLU A 5 -18.41 -74.12 -40.24
C GLU A 5 -18.15 -72.70 -40.75
N LEU A 6 -18.08 -72.52 -42.08
CA LEU A 6 -17.89 -71.20 -42.69
C LEU A 6 -19.12 -70.30 -42.48
N LYS A 7 -20.33 -70.83 -42.64
CA LYS A 7 -21.58 -70.09 -42.37
C LYS A 7 -21.69 -69.68 -40.90
N GLN A 8 -21.32 -70.56 -39.97
CA GLN A 8 -21.31 -70.24 -38.54
C GLN A 8 -20.30 -69.15 -38.20
N LEU A 9 -19.11 -69.18 -38.79
CA LEU A 9 -18.09 -68.14 -38.60
C LEU A 9 -18.52 -66.78 -39.16
N VAL A 10 -19.17 -66.75 -40.32
CA VAL A 10 -19.69 -65.50 -40.91
C VAL A 10 -20.83 -64.93 -40.04
N ALA A 11 -21.72 -65.79 -39.53
CA ALA A 11 -22.80 -65.37 -38.64
C ALA A 11 -22.27 -64.80 -37.31
N SER A 12 -21.27 -65.45 -36.70
CA SER A 12 -20.65 -64.97 -35.46
C SER A 12 -19.89 -63.66 -35.66
N LEU A 13 -19.21 -63.50 -36.80
CA LEU A 13 -18.54 -62.25 -37.17
C LEU A 13 -19.53 -61.10 -37.38
N ALA A 14 -20.68 -61.35 -38.01
CA ALA A 14 -21.72 -60.36 -38.20
C ALA A 14 -22.33 -59.89 -36.85
N ILE A 15 -22.50 -60.81 -35.90
CA ILE A 15 -22.95 -60.48 -34.54
C ILE A 15 -21.88 -59.64 -33.82
N ALA A 16 -20.62 -60.07 -33.86
CA ALA A 16 -19.50 -59.36 -33.24
C ALA A 16 -19.32 -57.94 -33.81
N GLN A 17 -19.47 -57.75 -35.13
CA GLN A 17 -19.45 -56.41 -35.75
C GLN A 17 -20.60 -55.54 -35.25
N ARG A 18 -21.81 -56.08 -35.11
CA ARG A 18 -22.97 -55.34 -34.63
C ARG A 18 -22.81 -54.94 -33.16
N GLU A 19 -22.25 -55.82 -32.33
CA GLU A 19 -21.93 -55.51 -30.93
C GLU A 19 -20.84 -54.45 -30.82
N THR A 20 -19.79 -54.57 -31.63
CA THR A 20 -18.71 -53.58 -31.73
C THR A 20 -19.26 -52.21 -32.13
N ALA A 21 -20.11 -52.13 -33.16
CA ALA A 21 -20.75 -50.87 -33.58
C ALA A 21 -21.59 -50.23 -32.46
N LYS A 22 -22.33 -51.03 -31.68
CA LYS A 22 -23.08 -50.54 -30.51
C LYS A 22 -22.15 -50.02 -29.42
N GLN A 23 -21.05 -50.72 -29.13
CA GLN A 23 -20.06 -50.28 -28.15
C GLN A 23 -19.39 -48.97 -28.57
N PHE A 24 -19.07 -48.80 -29.86
CA PHE A 24 -18.56 -47.54 -30.39
C PHE A 24 -19.56 -46.39 -30.23
N GLN A 25 -20.84 -46.60 -30.55
CA GLN A 25 -21.88 -45.58 -30.37
C GLN A 25 -22.06 -45.16 -28.90
N GLU A 26 -22.07 -46.12 -27.97
CA GLU A 26 -22.16 -45.82 -26.54
C GLU A 26 -20.91 -45.11 -26.02
N THR A 27 -19.73 -45.47 -26.53
CA THR A 27 -18.47 -44.80 -26.19
C THR A 27 -18.46 -43.35 -26.69
N ASP A 28 -18.90 -43.11 -27.92
CA ASP A 28 -19.00 -41.76 -28.49
C ASP A 28 -19.97 -40.89 -27.68
N ARG A 29 -21.13 -41.45 -27.29
CA ARG A 29 -22.10 -40.76 -26.42
C ARG A 29 -21.48 -40.37 -25.06
N ARG A 30 -20.77 -41.30 -24.41
CA ARG A 30 -20.08 -41.02 -23.14
C ARG A 30 -18.99 -39.98 -23.28
N PHE A 31 -18.26 -39.97 -24.41
CA PHE A 31 -17.27 -38.95 -24.70
C PHE A 31 -17.90 -37.56 -24.85
N GLN A 32 -19.02 -37.46 -25.57
CA GLN A 32 -19.76 -36.20 -25.71
C GLN A 32 -20.30 -35.69 -24.37
N GLU A 33 -20.85 -36.57 -23.54
CA GLU A 33 -21.31 -36.23 -22.18
C GLU A 33 -20.14 -35.74 -21.30
N THR A 34 -19.00 -36.41 -21.37
CA THR A 34 -17.79 -36.02 -20.63
C THR A 34 -17.26 -34.65 -21.09
N ASP A 35 -17.20 -34.40 -22.39
CA ASP A 35 -16.77 -33.10 -22.95
C ASP A 35 -17.70 -31.96 -22.51
N GLN A 36 -19.01 -32.20 -22.46
CA GLN A 36 -19.99 -31.24 -21.92
C GLN A 36 -19.77 -30.97 -20.43
N GLN A 37 -19.55 -32.01 -19.62
CA GLN A 37 -19.26 -31.86 -18.19
C GLN A 37 -17.95 -31.09 -17.95
N LEU A 38 -16.89 -31.37 -18.72
CA LEU A 38 -15.62 -30.65 -18.64
C LEU A 38 -15.77 -29.18 -19.02
N LYS A 39 -16.53 -28.86 -20.07
CA LYS A 39 -16.83 -27.47 -20.45
C LYS A 39 -17.59 -26.73 -19.36
N GLU A 40 -18.57 -27.37 -18.73
CA GLU A 40 -19.33 -26.74 -17.64
C GLU A 40 -18.47 -26.55 -16.39
N LEU A 41 -17.65 -27.54 -16.02
CA LEU A 41 -16.66 -27.41 -14.94
C LEU A 41 -15.68 -26.27 -15.20
N GLY A 42 -15.17 -26.15 -16.44
CA GLY A 42 -14.31 -25.03 -16.85
C GLY A 42 -15.00 -23.68 -16.67
N ARG A 43 -16.26 -23.55 -17.11
CA ARG A 43 -17.04 -22.32 -16.94
C ARG A 43 -17.30 -21.97 -15.47
N GLN A 44 -17.57 -22.98 -14.64
CA GLN A 44 -17.78 -22.77 -13.20
C GLN A 44 -16.50 -22.38 -12.49
N ALA A 45 -15.37 -23.01 -12.84
CA ALA A 45 -14.05 -22.63 -12.35
C ALA A 45 -13.73 -21.18 -12.74
N ASP A 46 -13.92 -20.80 -14.00
CA ASP A 46 -13.69 -19.43 -14.47
C ASP A 46 -14.54 -18.39 -13.73
N LYS A 47 -15.83 -18.70 -13.47
CA LYS A 47 -16.72 -17.83 -12.69
C LYS A 47 -16.22 -17.67 -11.25
N ARG A 48 -15.88 -18.78 -10.58
CA ARG A 48 -15.36 -18.76 -9.20
C ARG A 48 -14.05 -17.99 -9.10
N THR A 49 -13.13 -18.17 -10.06
CA THR A 49 -11.87 -17.43 -10.11
C THR A 49 -12.14 -15.93 -10.24
N LYS A 50 -13.00 -15.52 -11.18
CA LYS A 50 -13.36 -14.10 -11.37
C LYS A 50 -14.04 -13.48 -10.14
N GLU A 51 -14.89 -14.22 -9.44
CA GLU A 51 -15.51 -13.77 -8.20
C GLU A 51 -14.47 -13.62 -7.08
N THR A 52 -13.56 -14.60 -6.95
CA THR A 52 -12.46 -14.56 -5.98
C THR A 52 -11.54 -13.36 -6.23
N ASP A 53 -11.16 -13.11 -7.49
CA ASP A 53 -10.32 -11.97 -7.87
C ASP A 53 -10.97 -10.63 -7.51
N LYS A 54 -12.29 -10.51 -7.72
CA LYS A 54 -13.06 -9.32 -7.31
C LYS A 54 -13.05 -9.14 -5.80
N GLN A 55 -13.31 -10.20 -5.05
CA GLN A 55 -13.30 -10.18 -3.58
C GLN A 55 -11.91 -9.80 -3.04
N LEU A 56 -10.84 -10.38 -3.58
CA LEU A 56 -9.46 -10.04 -3.20
C LEU A 56 -9.14 -8.56 -3.50
N LYS A 57 -9.58 -8.04 -4.64
CA LYS A 57 -9.41 -6.63 -4.99
C LYS A 57 -10.17 -5.69 -4.06
N GLU A 58 -11.40 -6.03 -3.69
CA GLU A 58 -12.21 -5.27 -2.73
C GLU A 58 -11.61 -5.31 -1.32
N LEU A 59 -11.18 -6.49 -0.87
CA LEU A 59 -10.48 -6.65 0.40
C LEU A 59 -9.19 -5.83 0.44
N GLY A 60 -8.38 -5.87 -0.63
CA GLY A 60 -7.18 -5.05 -0.76
C GLY A 60 -7.47 -3.55 -0.63
N LYS A 61 -8.55 -3.06 -1.23
CA LYS A 61 -9.00 -1.66 -1.08
C LYS A 61 -9.42 -1.33 0.34
N GLN A 62 -10.17 -2.22 1.00
CA GLN A 62 -10.60 -2.02 2.39
C GLN A 62 -9.42 -2.00 3.35
N ILE A 63 -8.49 -2.95 3.23
CA ILE A 63 -7.26 -3.02 4.04
C ILE A 63 -6.41 -1.76 3.82
N GLY A 64 -6.21 -1.33 2.57
CA GLY A 64 -5.51 -0.08 2.27
C GLY A 64 -6.20 1.15 2.87
N GLY A 65 -7.54 1.19 2.81
CA GLY A 65 -8.35 2.24 3.43
C GLY A 65 -8.23 2.30 4.95
N LEU A 66 -8.09 1.15 5.62
CA LEU A 66 -7.82 1.09 7.06
C LEU A 66 -6.44 1.67 7.38
N GLY A 67 -5.39 1.28 6.63
CA GLY A 67 -4.04 1.82 6.82
C GLY A 67 -3.99 3.36 6.75
N LYS A 68 -4.68 3.96 5.77
CA LYS A 68 -4.79 5.42 5.65
C LYS A 68 -5.47 6.06 6.88
N LYS A 69 -6.55 5.45 7.38
CA LYS A 69 -7.26 5.95 8.57
C LYS A 69 -6.38 5.89 9.82
N PHE A 70 -5.61 4.82 10.00
CA PHE A 70 -4.67 4.69 11.13
C PHE A 70 -3.59 5.79 11.11
N GLY A 71 -3.06 6.16 9.94
CA GLY A 71 -2.15 7.31 9.79
C GLY A 71 -2.79 8.61 10.27
N SER A 72 -3.93 8.99 9.66
CA SER A 72 -4.66 10.21 10.03
C SER A 72 -5.09 10.26 11.49
N PHE A 73 -5.36 9.10 12.11
CA PHE A 73 -5.70 9.01 13.52
C PHE A 73 -4.48 9.27 14.41
N THR A 74 -3.31 8.73 14.03
CA THR A 74 -2.04 8.96 14.74
C THR A 74 -1.66 10.43 14.71
N GLU A 75 -1.76 11.07 13.55
CA GLU A 75 -1.57 12.51 13.37
C GLU A 75 -2.52 13.31 14.25
N GLY A 76 -3.82 12.99 14.20
CA GLY A 76 -4.85 13.68 14.97
C GLY A 76 -4.67 13.57 16.49
N LEU A 77 -4.29 12.40 17.01
CA LEU A 77 -4.02 12.21 18.43
C LEU A 77 -2.78 12.97 18.90
N ALA A 78 -1.71 12.97 18.10
CA ALA A 78 -0.46 13.63 18.45
C ALA A 78 -0.49 15.16 18.26
N LEU A 79 -1.45 15.69 17.50
CA LEU A 79 -1.48 17.11 17.14
C LEU A 79 -1.48 18.08 18.33
N PRO A 80 -2.24 17.88 19.44
CA PRO A 80 -2.23 18.79 20.57
C PRO A 80 -0.85 18.89 21.24
N SER A 81 -0.22 17.74 21.49
CA SER A 81 1.11 17.65 22.12
C SER A 81 2.21 18.16 21.18
N MET A 82 2.10 17.86 19.89
CA MET A 82 3.00 18.39 18.85
C MET A 82 2.91 19.91 18.75
N THR A 83 1.69 20.47 18.73
CA THR A 83 1.46 21.93 18.70
C THR A 83 2.09 22.62 19.91
N LYS A 84 1.97 22.00 21.10
CA LYS A 84 2.60 22.51 22.32
C LYS A 84 4.13 22.57 22.17
N ILE A 85 4.76 21.51 21.65
CA ILE A 85 6.22 21.48 21.47
C ILE A 85 6.67 22.47 20.39
N LEU A 86 5.99 22.54 19.24
CA LEU A 86 6.30 23.50 18.17
C LEU A 86 6.24 24.95 18.67
N ARG A 87 5.26 25.28 19.51
CA ARG A 87 5.16 26.62 20.11
C ARG A 87 6.20 26.87 21.20
N GLN A 88 6.41 25.93 22.12
CA GLN A 88 7.21 26.18 23.33
C GLN A 88 8.71 25.96 23.13
N ARG A 89 9.10 24.98 22.31
CA ARG A 89 10.51 24.65 22.06
C ARG A 89 11.05 25.36 20.83
N PHE A 90 10.24 25.46 19.78
CA PHE A 90 10.65 26.02 18.50
C PHE A 90 10.13 27.44 18.25
N ASN A 91 9.32 28.00 19.17
CA ASN A 91 8.73 29.35 19.06
C ASN A 91 7.95 29.58 17.75
N MET A 92 7.29 28.52 17.25
CA MET A 92 6.44 28.63 16.06
C MET A 92 5.14 29.35 16.40
N GLU A 93 4.73 30.27 15.52
CA GLU A 93 3.53 31.10 15.71
C GLU A 93 2.31 30.42 15.10
N VAL A 94 2.50 29.88 13.90
CA VAL A 94 1.48 29.17 13.12
C VAL A 94 1.80 27.69 13.13
N VAL A 95 0.78 26.85 13.36
CA VAL A 95 0.85 25.39 13.24
C VAL A 95 -0.39 24.96 12.46
N SER A 96 -0.18 24.38 11.28
CA SER A 96 -1.24 23.99 10.35
C SER A 96 -1.14 22.50 10.05
N PRO A 97 -2.13 21.68 10.46
CA PRO A 97 -2.19 20.27 10.07
C PRO A 97 -2.71 20.10 8.64
N SER A 98 -2.35 18.98 8.02
CA SER A 98 -2.85 18.50 6.72
C SER A 98 -2.75 19.55 5.60
N VAL A 99 -1.55 20.13 5.43
CA VAL A 99 -1.29 21.12 4.38
C VAL A 99 -1.11 20.42 3.05
N ARG A 100 -1.94 20.77 2.07
CA ARG A 100 -1.92 20.20 0.72
C ARG A 100 -1.71 21.28 -0.31
N VAL A 101 -0.82 21.00 -1.26
CA VAL A 101 -0.54 21.89 -2.40
C VAL A 101 -0.57 21.08 -3.70
N SER A 102 -1.24 21.64 -4.70
CA SER A 102 -1.21 21.14 -6.08
C SER A 102 -0.78 22.31 -6.97
N LYS A 103 0.43 22.22 -7.54
CA LYS A 103 1.03 23.29 -8.34
C LYS A 103 1.94 22.70 -9.40
N ASN A 104 1.81 23.17 -10.65
CA ASN A 104 2.62 22.72 -11.79
C ASN A 104 2.61 21.19 -11.99
N GLY A 105 1.47 20.54 -11.73
CA GLY A 105 1.35 19.07 -11.80
C GLY A 105 2.04 18.30 -10.68
N VAL A 106 2.57 18.99 -9.66
CA VAL A 106 3.11 18.40 -8.44
C VAL A 106 2.07 18.48 -7.34
N GLU A 107 1.73 17.33 -6.77
CA GLU A 107 0.94 17.23 -5.55
C GLU A 107 1.85 16.89 -4.38
N LEU A 108 1.69 17.61 -3.28
CA LEU A 108 2.39 17.38 -2.03
C LEU A 108 1.41 17.53 -0.86
N GLU A 109 1.51 16.61 0.08
CA GLU A 109 0.84 16.65 1.38
C GLU A 109 1.91 16.72 2.47
N ILE A 110 1.72 17.61 3.43
CA ILE A 110 2.55 17.78 4.62
C ILE A 110 1.63 17.56 5.83
N ASP A 111 2.00 16.64 6.72
CA ASP A 111 1.18 16.28 7.87
C ASP A 111 1.01 17.47 8.82
N VAL A 112 2.11 18.16 9.16
CA VAL A 112 2.07 19.44 9.87
C VAL A 112 3.12 20.40 9.35
N LEU A 113 2.69 21.62 8.99
CA LEU A 113 3.55 22.75 8.70
C LEU A 113 3.48 23.75 9.84
N ALA A 114 4.62 24.12 10.41
CA ALA A 114 4.72 25.17 11.41
C ALA A 114 5.70 26.25 10.97
N TYR A 115 5.41 27.52 11.23
CA TYR A 115 6.29 28.62 10.86
C TYR A 115 6.14 29.84 11.78
N ALA A 116 7.16 30.67 11.79
CA ALA A 116 7.17 31.99 12.43
C ALA A 116 7.73 33.04 11.47
N ASN A 117 7.23 34.28 11.60
CA ASN A 117 7.65 35.44 10.79
C ASN A 117 8.31 36.54 11.62
N SER A 118 8.35 36.41 12.96
CA SER A 118 8.79 37.48 13.87
C SER A 118 10.26 37.32 14.32
N GLN A 119 10.49 36.93 15.57
CA GLN A 119 11.80 36.74 16.19
C GLN A 119 12.61 35.63 15.52
N ILE A 120 11.91 34.66 14.92
CA ILE A 120 12.49 33.57 14.15
C ILE A 120 11.85 33.57 12.78
N ASN A 121 12.67 33.47 11.74
CA ASN A 121 12.23 33.35 10.35
C ASN A 121 12.45 31.92 9.84
N ALA A 122 11.67 30.97 10.38
CA ALA A 122 11.84 29.54 10.10
C ALA A 122 10.50 28.85 9.81
N ALA A 123 10.60 27.72 9.11
CA ALA A 123 9.51 26.77 8.87
C ALA A 123 9.96 25.35 9.25
N TYR A 124 9.04 24.57 9.80
CA TYR A 124 9.22 23.17 10.17
C TYR A 124 8.18 22.34 9.43
N VAL A 125 8.66 21.36 8.68
CA VAL A 125 7.84 20.34 8.02
C VAL A 125 7.92 19.07 8.86
N VAL A 126 6.78 18.64 9.39
CA VAL A 126 6.67 17.43 10.19
C VAL A 126 6.03 16.32 9.36
N GLU A 127 6.70 15.17 9.33
CA GLU A 127 6.20 13.92 8.76
C GLU A 127 5.91 12.93 9.88
N VAL A 128 4.73 12.33 9.88
CA VAL A 128 4.24 11.39 10.88
C VAL A 128 4.15 9.98 10.29
N LYS A 129 4.70 8.99 11.01
CA LYS A 129 4.64 7.57 10.61
C LYS A 129 4.18 6.69 11.77
N SER A 130 3.21 5.80 11.52
CA SER A 130 2.89 4.74 12.49
C SER A 130 4.09 3.82 12.73
N HIS A 131 4.84 3.50 11.66
CA HIS A 131 6.06 2.73 11.75
C HIS A 131 7.09 3.32 10.80
N LEU A 132 8.21 3.79 11.34
CA LEU A 132 9.23 4.43 10.54
C LEU A 132 9.95 3.40 9.66
N ARG A 133 10.15 3.78 8.40
CA ARG A 133 10.98 3.05 7.45
C ARG A 133 11.99 4.00 6.82
N GLU A 134 13.05 3.45 6.24
CA GLU A 134 14.15 4.24 5.66
C GLU A 134 13.66 5.17 4.54
N GLU A 135 12.65 4.76 3.76
CA GLU A 135 12.10 5.55 2.67
C GLU A 135 11.50 6.88 3.14
N ALA A 136 11.01 6.96 4.39
CA ALA A 136 10.45 8.19 4.95
C ALA A 136 11.50 9.31 5.07
N ILE A 137 12.78 8.94 5.28
CA ILE A 137 13.88 9.91 5.35
C ILE A 137 14.07 10.56 3.97
N SER A 138 14.18 9.74 2.92
CA SER A 138 14.30 10.23 1.55
C SER A 138 13.06 11.00 1.08
N GLN A 139 11.87 10.58 1.51
CA GLN A 139 10.62 11.31 1.25
C GLN A 139 10.67 12.72 1.82
N LEU A 140 11.02 12.87 3.10
CA LEU A 140 11.11 14.19 3.73
C LEU A 140 12.20 15.07 3.09
N GLN A 141 13.36 14.51 2.73
CA GLN A 141 14.40 15.25 1.99
C GLN A 141 13.87 15.80 0.65
N ASN A 142 13.13 14.98 -0.10
CA ASN A 142 12.52 15.38 -1.36
C ASN A 142 11.39 16.41 -1.18
N THR A 143 10.62 16.31 -0.09
CA THR A 143 9.62 17.32 0.28
C THR A 143 10.29 18.66 0.56
N LEU A 144 11.33 18.67 1.38
CA LEU A 144 12.06 19.88 1.78
C LEU A 144 12.78 20.54 0.59
N SER A 145 13.38 19.75 -0.31
CA SER A 145 14.06 20.31 -1.50
C SER A 145 13.12 21.04 -2.46
N LYS A 146 11.82 20.69 -2.47
CA LYS A 146 10.78 21.32 -3.29
C LYS A 146 9.98 22.38 -2.55
N PHE A 147 10.13 22.46 -1.23
CA PHE A 147 9.27 23.26 -0.34
C PHE A 147 9.16 24.73 -0.80
N LYS A 148 10.29 25.43 -0.96
CA LYS A 148 10.30 26.86 -1.33
C LYS A 148 9.71 27.15 -2.72
N SER A 149 9.73 26.19 -3.64
CA SER A 149 9.10 26.31 -4.96
C SER A 149 7.57 26.20 -4.89
N LEU A 150 7.10 25.29 -4.03
CA LEU A 150 5.69 25.05 -3.79
C LEU A 150 5.05 26.15 -2.91
N PHE A 151 5.79 26.63 -1.90
CA PHE A 151 5.40 27.68 -0.95
C PHE A 151 6.30 28.92 -1.07
N PRO A 152 6.18 29.71 -2.15
CA PRO A 152 7.01 30.90 -2.38
C PRO A 152 6.88 31.97 -1.28
N GLU A 153 5.76 31.99 -0.55
CA GLU A 153 5.53 32.82 0.64
C GLU A 153 6.49 32.49 1.81
N HIS A 154 7.20 31.36 1.74
CA HIS A 154 8.18 30.90 2.71
C HIS A 154 9.61 30.85 2.15
N LYS A 155 9.86 31.43 0.97
CA LYS A 155 11.16 31.33 0.27
C LYS A 155 12.36 31.81 1.12
N ASP A 156 12.14 32.84 1.94
CA ASP A 156 13.19 33.47 2.74
C ASP A 156 13.37 32.81 4.11
N LYS A 157 12.60 31.76 4.41
CA LYS A 157 12.67 31.02 5.67
C LYS A 157 13.76 29.97 5.64
N THR A 158 14.39 29.77 6.79
CA THR A 158 15.16 28.55 7.04
C THR A 158 14.19 27.39 7.28
N VAL A 159 14.31 26.30 6.51
CA VAL A 159 13.36 25.19 6.58
C VAL A 159 14.02 23.98 7.24
N TYR A 160 13.30 23.37 8.18
CA TYR A 160 13.76 22.19 8.92
C TYR A 160 12.76 21.03 8.80
N GLY A 161 13.28 19.81 8.90
CA GLY A 161 12.48 18.59 8.91
C GLY A 161 12.36 17.99 10.31
N ILE A 162 11.18 17.47 10.63
CA ILE A 162 10.94 16.62 11.80
C ILE A 162 10.30 15.30 11.34
N ILE A 163 10.85 14.17 11.75
CA ILE A 163 10.19 12.87 11.61
C ILE A 163 9.66 12.44 12.96
N ALA A 164 8.36 12.19 13.02
CA ALA A 164 7.66 11.68 14.19
C ALA A 164 7.16 10.27 13.94
N ALA A 165 7.43 9.34 14.85
CA ALA A 165 6.99 7.97 14.69
C ALA A 165 6.43 7.33 15.97
N VAL A 166 5.40 6.49 15.82
CA VAL A 166 4.90 5.64 16.93
C VAL A 166 5.88 4.52 17.21
N ASP A 167 6.40 3.90 16.15
CA ASP A 167 7.42 2.87 16.24
C ASP A 167 8.60 3.10 15.30
N MET A 168 9.81 2.86 15.82
CA MET A 168 11.10 3.16 15.20
C MET A 168 12.21 2.47 16.02
N THR A 169 13.19 1.91 15.32
CA THR A 169 14.40 1.34 15.91
C THR A 169 15.45 2.42 16.18
N GLU A 170 16.35 2.17 17.13
CA GLU A 170 17.48 3.08 17.39
C GLU A 170 18.38 3.29 16.17
N ALA A 171 18.58 2.26 15.34
CA ALA A 171 19.36 2.37 14.12
C ALA A 171 18.72 3.35 13.11
N LEU A 172 17.39 3.31 12.95
CA LEU A 172 16.67 4.26 12.11
C LEU A 172 16.68 5.66 12.71
N LYS A 173 16.50 5.80 14.03
CA LYS A 173 16.63 7.09 14.73
C LYS A 173 17.97 7.77 14.43
N GLN A 174 19.07 7.04 14.53
CA GLN A 174 20.40 7.57 14.20
C GLN A 174 20.50 7.99 12.73
N ARG A 175 19.88 7.24 11.80
CA ARG A 175 19.83 7.64 10.38
C ARG A 175 19.05 8.92 10.14
N VAL A 176 17.94 9.14 10.86
CA VAL A 176 17.17 10.40 10.78
C VAL A 176 18.01 11.58 11.27
N LEU A 177 18.67 11.42 12.42
CA LEU A 177 19.57 12.44 12.97
C LEU A 177 20.73 12.74 12.01
N ASN A 178 21.38 11.70 11.47
CA ASN A 178 22.47 11.86 10.50
C ASN A 178 22.01 12.53 9.19
N ALA A 179 20.74 12.39 8.82
CA ALA A 179 20.14 13.08 7.69
C ALA A 179 19.81 14.57 7.99
N GLY A 180 20.06 15.02 9.23
CA GLY A 180 19.88 16.41 9.65
C GLY A 180 18.47 16.74 10.14
N PHE A 181 17.64 15.73 10.43
CA PHE A 181 16.26 15.92 10.87
C PHE A 181 16.11 15.74 12.38
N TYR A 182 15.19 16.52 12.95
CA TYR A 182 14.72 16.25 14.30
C TYR A 182 13.93 14.95 14.33
N VAL A 183 14.00 14.27 15.46
CA VAL A 183 13.26 13.03 15.74
C VAL A 183 12.29 13.25 16.90
N ALA A 184 11.07 12.77 16.73
CA ALA A 184 10.07 12.68 17.79
C ALA A 184 9.45 11.28 17.87
N ARG A 185 9.08 10.89 19.10
CA ARG A 185 8.29 9.68 19.38
C ARG A 185 6.85 10.08 19.65
N ILE A 186 5.92 9.24 19.22
CA ILE A 186 4.50 9.33 19.56
C ILE A 186 4.17 8.13 20.45
N HIS A 187 3.78 8.38 21.70
CA HIS A 187 3.37 7.35 22.65
C HIS A 187 2.12 7.82 23.39
N ASP A 188 1.11 6.96 23.49
CA ASP A 188 -0.16 7.22 24.20
C ASP A 188 -0.96 8.46 23.79
N ASP A 189 -0.68 9.10 22.63
CA ASP A 189 -1.16 10.45 22.17
C ASP A 189 -0.16 11.60 22.34
N THR A 190 0.95 11.31 23.00
CA THR A 190 1.97 12.30 23.36
C THR A 190 3.11 12.29 22.36
N PHE A 191 3.31 13.44 21.73
CA PHE A 191 4.50 13.77 20.95
C PHE A 191 5.63 14.18 21.90
N SER A 192 6.79 13.55 21.79
CA SER A 192 7.99 13.88 22.56
C SER A 192 9.21 13.96 21.65
N LEU A 193 9.94 15.07 21.72
CA LEU A 193 11.20 15.21 20.99
C LEU A 193 12.25 14.27 21.60
N GLU A 194 12.84 13.40 20.79
CA GLU A 194 13.91 12.47 21.22
C GLU A 194 15.27 12.83 20.61
N THR A 195 15.41 14.09 20.21
CA THR A 195 16.63 14.62 19.61
C THR A 195 17.61 15.02 20.72
N PRO A 196 18.92 14.69 20.62
CA PRO A 196 19.94 15.14 21.57
C PRO A 196 19.98 16.67 21.71
N ALA A 197 20.36 17.17 22.89
CA ALA A 197 20.35 18.60 23.18
C ALA A 197 21.40 19.41 22.38
N ASP A 198 22.48 18.76 21.96
CA ASP A 198 23.57 19.29 21.14
C ASP A 198 23.36 19.09 19.63
N PHE A 199 22.23 18.48 19.24
CA PHE A 199 21.91 18.27 17.85
C PHE A 199 21.72 19.58 17.10
N THR A 200 22.34 19.67 15.92
CA THR A 200 22.15 20.78 14.99
C THR A 200 21.48 20.26 13.72
N ALA A 201 20.22 20.62 13.52
CA ALA A 201 19.47 20.23 12.33
C ALA A 201 20.05 20.87 11.06
N THR A 202 20.01 20.14 9.95
CA THR A 202 20.43 20.65 8.64
C THR A 202 19.31 21.49 8.04
N PRO A 203 19.55 22.78 7.72
CA PRO A 203 18.57 23.61 7.05
C PRO A 203 18.47 23.28 5.56
N PHE A 204 17.27 23.42 5.00
CA PHE A 204 16.95 23.30 3.57
C PHE A 204 16.48 24.66 2.99
#